data_AF-A0A1M3I3G3-F1
#
_entry.id   AF-A0A1M3I3G3-F1
#
_cell.length_a   1.000
_cell.length_b   1.000
_cell.length_c   1.000
_cell.angle_alpha   90.00
_cell.angle_beta   90.00
_cell.angle_gamma   90.00
#
_symmetry.space_group_name_H-M   'P 1'
#
loop_
_entity.id
_entity.type
_entity.pdbx_description
1 polymer ?
#
loop_
_entity_poly.entity_id
_entity_poly.type
_entity_poly.pdbx_seq_one_letter_code
_entity_poly.pdbx_strand_id
1 'polypeptide(L)'
;MSRTPQEEANLKLVLDMFAQVLNPMDSSAVDRFIADGYIQHNQSVQPGKQPLKDFLDMIKGQTPDAVHDVKRAFVDGDHVTVHYHVRRFPGDLGWAVIDIFRVEDGKVIEHWDVMQDVIEGGPNPISPF
;
A
#
# COMPACT_ATOMS: atom_id res chain seq x y z
N MET A 1 -15.01 -15.94 -13.59
CA MET A 1 -15.20 -16.77 -12.38
C MET A 1 -15.18 -15.84 -11.19
N SER A 2 -16.08 -16.01 -10.23
CA SER A 2 -16.06 -15.25 -8.96
C SER A 2 -14.85 -15.67 -8.13
N ARG A 3 -14.30 -14.74 -7.34
CA ARG A 3 -13.23 -15.00 -6.37
C ARG A 3 -13.67 -16.09 -5.38
N THR A 4 -12.72 -16.84 -4.86
CA THR A 4 -12.93 -17.74 -3.73
C THR A 4 -13.14 -16.95 -2.44
N PRO A 5 -13.76 -17.53 -1.39
CA PRO A 5 -13.88 -16.85 -0.10
C PRO A 5 -12.53 -16.44 0.51
N GLN A 6 -11.48 -17.23 0.26
CA GLN A 6 -10.13 -16.90 0.72
C GLN A 6 -9.56 -15.68 0.00
N GLU A 7 -9.72 -15.61 -1.32
CA GLU A 7 -9.29 -14.46 -2.11
C GLU A 7 -10.06 -13.19 -1.73
N GLU A 8 -11.36 -13.29 -1.45
CA GLU A 8 -12.16 -12.18 -0.93
C GLU A 8 -11.66 -11.70 0.44
N ALA A 9 -11.31 -12.63 1.33
CA ALA A 9 -10.73 -12.31 2.64
C ALA A 9 -9.35 -11.65 2.51
N ASN A 10 -8.47 -12.17 1.64
CA ASN A 10 -7.13 -11.62 1.39
C ASN A 10 -7.22 -10.21 0.81
N LEU A 11 -8.08 -10.00 -0.20
CA LEU A 11 -8.30 -8.70 -0.79
C LEU A 11 -8.84 -7.71 0.25
N LYS A 12 -9.82 -8.13 1.06
CA LYS A 12 -10.38 -7.29 2.13
C LYS A 12 -9.32 -6.92 3.16
N LEU A 13 -8.48 -7.87 3.59
CA LEU A 13 -7.41 -7.63 4.55
C LEU A 13 -6.49 -6.50 4.09
N VAL A 14 -6.05 -6.53 2.83
CA VAL A 14 -5.15 -5.52 2.28
C VAL A 14 -5.86 -4.18 2.12
N LEU A 15 -7.10 -4.14 1.63
CA LEU A 15 -7.84 -2.88 1.52
C LEU A 15 -8.14 -2.25 2.89
N ASP A 16 -8.45 -3.07 3.90
CA ASP A 16 -8.61 -2.62 5.28
C ASP A 16 -7.28 -2.07 5.84
N MET A 17 -6.14 -2.69 5.51
CA MET A 17 -4.81 -2.18 5.87
C MET A 17 -4.57 -0.80 5.25
N PHE A 18 -4.93 -0.57 4.00
CA PHE A 18 -4.85 0.77 3.40
C PHE A 18 -5.70 1.80 4.15
N ALA A 19 -6.93 1.43 4.50
CA ALA A 19 -7.88 2.30 5.19
C ALA A 19 -7.53 2.56 6.66
N GLN A 20 -6.90 1.62 7.35
CA GLN A 20 -6.66 1.67 8.79
C GLN A 20 -5.22 1.92 9.19
N VAL A 21 -4.25 1.69 8.29
CA VAL A 21 -2.82 1.87 8.56
C VAL A 21 -2.27 3.01 7.71
N LEU A 22 -2.30 2.87 6.38
CA LEU A 22 -1.61 3.79 5.45
C LEU A 22 -2.26 5.17 5.39
N ASN A 23 -3.56 5.25 5.11
CA ASN A 23 -4.28 6.54 5.03
C ASN A 23 -4.29 7.34 6.34
N PRO A 24 -4.63 6.75 7.51
CA PRO A 24 -4.57 7.47 8.78
C PRO A 24 -3.14 7.59 9.34
N MET A 25 -2.14 6.96 8.68
CA MET A 25 -0.78 6.82 9.14
C MET A 25 -0.75 6.36 10.61
N ASP A 26 -1.44 5.25 10.90
CA ASP A 26 -1.64 4.73 12.26
C ASP A 26 -0.76 3.51 12.52
N SER A 27 0.38 3.76 13.17
CA SER A 27 1.34 2.71 13.55
C SER A 27 0.75 1.66 14.52
N SER A 28 -0.26 2.03 15.32
CA SER A 28 -0.90 1.14 16.29
C SER A 28 -1.74 0.04 15.62
N ALA A 29 -2.19 0.28 14.39
CA ALA A 29 -2.97 -0.67 13.61
C ALA A 29 -2.10 -1.72 12.90
N VAL A 30 -0.79 -1.48 12.73
CA VAL A 30 0.12 -2.33 11.94
C VAL A 30 0.10 -3.79 12.39
N ASP A 31 0.11 -4.04 13.70
CA ASP A 31 0.15 -5.40 14.27
C ASP A 31 -1.09 -6.23 13.91
N ARG A 32 -2.19 -5.58 13.52
CA ARG A 32 -3.41 -6.27 13.08
C ARG A 32 -3.30 -6.81 11.66
N PHE A 33 -2.43 -6.25 10.83
CA PHE A 33 -2.38 -6.58 9.40
C PHE A 33 -1.08 -7.25 8.96
N ILE A 34 0.05 -6.94 9.59
CA ILE A 34 1.38 -7.35 9.13
C ILE A 34 2.03 -8.29 10.14
N ALA A 35 2.61 -9.39 9.67
CA ALA A 35 3.30 -10.36 10.51
C ALA A 35 4.66 -9.85 11.02
N ASP A 36 5.14 -10.42 12.13
CA ASP A 36 6.41 -10.02 12.75
C ASP A 36 7.62 -10.25 11.83
N GLY A 37 7.61 -11.33 11.05
CA GLY A 37 8.65 -11.70 10.11
C GLY A 37 8.42 -11.26 8.67
N TYR A 38 7.62 -10.21 8.44
CA TYR A 38 7.30 -9.82 7.07
C TYR A 38 8.56 -9.41 6.29
N ILE A 39 8.62 -9.82 5.03
CA ILE A 39 9.74 -9.54 4.12
C ILE A 39 9.42 -8.30 3.29
N GLN A 40 10.32 -7.32 3.29
CA GLN A 40 10.22 -6.08 2.53
C GLN A 40 11.20 -6.13 1.34
N HIS A 41 10.69 -5.95 0.12
CA HIS A 41 11.52 -5.89 -1.09
C HIS A 41 11.77 -4.47 -1.60
N ASN A 42 11.03 -3.46 -1.12
CA ASN A 42 11.31 -2.06 -1.46
C ASN A 42 12.71 -1.67 -0.97
N GLN A 43 13.58 -1.32 -1.91
CA GLN A 43 14.99 -0.99 -1.67
C GLN A 43 15.20 0.31 -0.88
N SER A 44 14.17 1.13 -0.76
CA SER A 44 14.19 2.43 -0.07
C SER A 44 13.72 2.34 1.39
N VAL A 45 13.23 1.18 1.83
CA VAL A 45 12.63 0.99 3.16
C VAL A 45 13.42 -0.05 3.95
N GLN A 46 13.64 0.20 5.24
CA GLN A 46 14.27 -0.79 6.12
C GLN A 46 13.33 -1.99 6.33
N PRO A 47 13.86 -3.22 6.42
CA PRO A 47 13.04 -4.41 6.58
C PRO A 47 12.42 -4.50 7.98
N GLY A 48 11.30 -5.21 8.07
CA GLY A 48 10.63 -5.52 9.33
C GLY A 48 9.63 -4.46 9.81
N LYS A 49 8.83 -4.84 10.80
CA LYS A 49 7.63 -4.10 11.23
C LYS A 49 7.91 -2.82 12.00
N GLN A 50 8.99 -2.79 12.77
CA GLN A 50 9.31 -1.62 13.58
C GLN A 50 9.67 -0.39 12.72
N PRO A 51 10.54 -0.49 11.69
CA PRO A 51 10.79 0.64 10.81
C PRO A 51 9.56 1.19 10.09
N LEU A 52 8.61 0.33 9.71
CA LEU A 52 7.33 0.80 9.15
C LEU A 52 6.55 1.64 10.17
N LYS A 53 6.43 1.18 11.41
CA LYS A 53 5.73 1.94 12.47
C LYS A 53 6.39 3.30 12.71
N ASP A 54 7.71 3.31 12.84
CA ASP A 54 8.48 4.53 13.07
C ASP A 54 8.32 5.52 11.89
N PHE A 55 8.30 5.00 10.66
CA PHE A 55 8.04 5.81 9.46
C PHE A 55 6.64 6.42 9.45
N LEU A 56 5.60 5.63 9.79
CA LEU A 56 4.22 6.13 9.86
C LEU A 56 4.07 7.24 10.90
N ASP A 57 4.65 7.07 12.09
CA ASP A 57 4.60 8.08 13.16
C ASP A 57 5.32 9.37 12.76
N MET A 58 6.47 9.25 12.07
CA MET A 58 7.21 10.40 11.56
C MET A 58 6.44 11.13 10.44
N ILE A 59 5.97 10.40 9.43
CA ILE A 59 5.40 10.99 8.22
C ILE A 59 4.02 11.59 8.48
N LYS A 60 3.28 11.09 9.46
CA LYS A 60 2.00 11.67 9.91
C LYS A 60 2.10 13.14 10.29
N GLY A 61 3.21 13.53 10.93
CA GLY A 61 3.45 14.93 11.29
C GLY A 61 3.89 15.81 10.11
N GLN A 62 4.44 15.21 9.05
CA GLN A 62 4.99 15.93 7.90
C GLN A 62 3.97 16.11 6.78
N THR A 63 3.13 15.10 6.55
CA THR A 63 2.17 15.04 5.45
C THR A 63 0.78 14.63 5.97
N PRO A 64 0.15 15.44 6.85
CA PRO A 64 -1.11 15.06 7.50
C PRO A 64 -2.27 14.87 6.52
N ASP A 65 -2.20 15.52 5.36
CA ASP A 65 -3.19 15.44 4.28
C ASP A 65 -2.81 14.41 3.20
N ALA A 66 -1.85 13.51 3.48
CA ALA A 66 -1.46 12.47 2.54
C ALA A 66 -2.63 11.52 2.25
N VAL A 67 -2.78 11.13 0.99
CA VAL A 67 -3.83 10.23 0.53
C VAL A 67 -3.23 9.12 -0.32
N HIS A 68 -3.60 7.88 -0.02
CA HIS A 68 -3.37 6.68 -0.82
C HIS A 68 -4.70 6.33 -1.50
N ASP A 69 -4.93 6.88 -2.69
CA ASP A 69 -6.18 6.76 -3.44
C ASP A 69 -6.17 5.49 -4.31
N VAL A 70 -6.78 4.42 -3.79
CA VAL A 70 -6.85 3.12 -4.45
C VAL A 70 -7.71 3.20 -5.70
N LYS A 71 -7.11 2.95 -6.87
CA LYS A 71 -7.79 2.98 -8.17
C LYS A 71 -8.36 1.62 -8.55
N ARG A 72 -7.63 0.56 -8.21
CA ARG A 72 -8.02 -0.83 -8.45
C ARG A 72 -7.18 -1.78 -7.62
N ALA A 73 -7.74 -2.94 -7.34
CA ALA A 73 -7.06 -4.02 -6.67
C ALA A 73 -7.48 -5.38 -7.23
N PHE A 74 -6.52 -6.30 -7.25
CA PHE A 74 -6.64 -7.64 -7.78
C PHE A 74 -6.17 -8.64 -6.73
N VAL A 75 -6.66 -9.87 -6.83
CA VAL A 75 -6.24 -10.96 -5.97
C VAL A 75 -6.17 -12.22 -6.83
N ASP A 76 -5.12 -12.99 -6.60
CA ASP A 76 -4.87 -14.30 -7.20
C ASP A 76 -4.28 -15.20 -6.10
N GLY A 77 -5.12 -16.10 -5.57
CA GLY A 77 -4.77 -16.92 -4.42
C GLY A 77 -4.37 -16.11 -3.19
N ASP A 78 -3.11 -16.23 -2.79
CA ASP A 78 -2.49 -15.55 -1.64
C ASP A 78 -1.84 -14.20 -1.99
N HIS A 79 -1.81 -13.82 -3.27
CA HIS A 79 -1.25 -12.54 -3.71
C HIS A 79 -2.34 -11.50 -3.96
N VAL A 80 -2.13 -10.29 -3.44
CA VAL A 80 -3.01 -9.13 -3.67
C VAL A 80 -2.19 -8.02 -4.29
N THR A 81 -2.64 -7.51 -5.44
CA THR A 81 -2.02 -6.38 -6.13
C THR A 81 -2.89 -5.14 -6.02
N VAL A 82 -2.33 -4.00 -5.67
CA VAL A 82 -3.05 -2.73 -5.55
C VAL A 82 -2.38 -1.68 -6.42
N HIS A 83 -3.15 -1.03 -7.31
CA HIS A 83 -2.69 0.12 -8.07
C HIS A 83 -3.40 1.37 -7.55
N TYR A 84 -2.62 2.34 -7.08
CA TYR A 84 -3.13 3.50 -6.36
C TYR A 84 -2.29 4.76 -6.61
N HIS A 85 -2.90 5.91 -6.33
CA HIS A 85 -2.29 7.23 -6.46
C HIS A 85 -1.94 7.77 -5.08
N VAL A 86 -0.64 7.96 -4.82
CA VAL A 86 -0.16 8.61 -3.59
C VAL A 86 -0.02 10.10 -3.84
N ARG A 87 -0.63 10.92 -2.99
CA ARG A 87 -0.39 12.37 -2.95
C ARG A 87 -0.04 12.75 -1.53
N ARG A 88 1.06 13.48 -1.35
CA ARG A 88 1.62 13.80 -0.01
C ARG A 88 1.03 15.08 0.58
N PHE A 89 0.60 16.01 -0.26
CA PHE A 89 0.03 17.28 0.14
C PHE A 89 -0.88 17.84 -0.97
N PRO A 90 -1.74 18.84 -0.67
CA PRO A 90 -2.59 19.46 -1.68
C PRO A 90 -1.77 20.03 -2.85
N GLY A 91 -2.12 19.62 -4.08
CA GLY A 91 -1.42 20.04 -5.30
C GLY A 91 -0.21 19.16 -5.68
N ASP A 92 0.13 18.15 -4.89
CA ASP A 92 1.13 17.15 -5.28
C ASP A 92 0.63 16.32 -6.46
N LEU A 93 1.41 16.27 -7.55
CA LEU A 93 1.16 15.33 -8.66
C LEU A 93 1.33 13.89 -8.17
N GLY A 94 2.25 13.68 -7.23
CA GLY A 94 2.37 12.42 -6.50
C GLY A 94 2.91 11.25 -7.33
N TRP A 95 2.60 10.04 -6.88
CA TRP A 95 3.14 8.80 -7.44
C TRP A 95 2.04 7.84 -7.87
N ALA A 96 2.26 7.17 -9.01
CA ALA A 96 1.56 5.96 -9.36
C ALA A 96 2.31 4.76 -8.77
N VAL A 97 1.64 4.00 -7.91
CA VAL A 97 2.26 2.89 -7.18
C VAL A 97 1.50 1.60 -7.47
N ILE A 98 2.25 0.53 -7.73
CA ILE A 98 1.74 -0.83 -7.70
C ILE A 98 2.44 -1.56 -6.56
N ASP A 99 1.64 -1.96 -5.58
CA ASP A 99 2.09 -2.87 -4.52
C ASP A 99 1.60 -4.28 -4.80
N ILE A 100 2.42 -5.26 -4.46
CA ILE A 100 2.07 -6.67 -4.42
C ILE A 100 2.30 -7.15 -2.99
N PHE A 101 1.28 -7.75 -2.39
CA PHE A 101 1.33 -8.32 -1.05
C PHE A 101 1.10 -9.82 -1.13
N ARG A 102 1.87 -10.60 -0.37
CA ARG A 102 1.57 -12.00 -0.09
C ARG A 102 0.96 -12.15 1.29
N VAL A 103 -0.13 -12.90 1.38
CA VAL A 103 -0.94 -13.07 2.59
C VAL A 103 -0.88 -14.52 3.06
N GLU A 104 -0.58 -14.72 4.34
CA GLU A 104 -0.60 -16.04 4.98
C GLU A 104 -1.22 -15.89 6.38
N ASP A 105 -2.06 -16.84 6.77
CA ASP A 105 -2.75 -16.85 8.07
C ASP A 105 -3.43 -15.52 8.47
N GLY A 106 -4.02 -14.83 7.47
CA GLY A 106 -4.72 -13.56 7.68
C GLY A 106 -3.80 -12.38 7.98
N LYS A 107 -2.51 -12.46 7.60
CA LYS A 107 -1.53 -11.38 7.72
C LYS A 107 -0.77 -11.20 6.41
N VAL A 108 -0.36 -9.97 6.13
CA VAL A 108 0.66 -9.67 5.13
C VAL A 108 2.00 -10.15 5.67
N ILE A 109 2.67 -10.99 4.90
CA ILE A 109 3.97 -11.57 5.26
C ILE A 109 5.08 -11.19 4.28
N GLU A 110 4.74 -10.61 3.13
CA GLU A 110 5.72 -10.19 2.14
C GLU A 110 5.15 -9.08 1.26
N HIS A 111 6.02 -8.16 0.83
CA HIS A 111 5.64 -6.99 0.09
C HIS A 111 6.68 -6.60 -0.96
N TRP A 112 6.20 -6.26 -2.17
CA TRP A 112 6.96 -5.65 -3.25
C TRP A 112 6.23 -4.41 -3.73
N ASP A 113 6.99 -3.41 -4.19
CA ASP A 113 6.41 -2.28 -4.89
C ASP A 113 7.24 -1.84 -6.09
N VAL A 114 6.56 -1.10 -6.97
CA VAL A 114 7.18 -0.18 -7.91
C VAL A 114 6.41 1.14 -7.85
N MET A 115 7.15 2.23 -7.89
CA MET A 115 6.59 3.58 -7.89
C MET A 115 7.12 4.39 -9.05
N GLN A 116 6.27 5.26 -9.60
CA GLN A 116 6.61 6.17 -10.67
C GLN A 116 6.03 7.56 -10.39
N ASP A 117 6.83 8.61 -10.60
CA ASP A 117 6.35 10.00 -10.58
C ASP A 117 5.26 10.23 -11.63
N VAL A 118 4.14 10.82 -11.19
CA VAL A 118 3.11 11.31 -12.11
C VAL A 118 3.60 12.63 -12.70
N ILE A 119 3.60 12.73 -14.02
CA ILE A 119 4.05 13.91 -14.75
C ILE A 119 2.91 14.54 -15.54
N GLU A 120 2.96 15.85 -15.70
CA GLU A 120 2.14 16.58 -16.67
C GLU A 120 2.94 16.87 -17.95
N GLY A 121 2.24 17.04 -19.08
CA GLY A 121 2.88 17.39 -20.36
C GLY A 121 3.68 16.25 -21.00
N GLY A 122 3.52 15.02 -20.51
CA GLY A 122 4.07 13.83 -21.14
C GLY A 122 3.45 13.55 -22.52
N PRO A 123 4.06 12.65 -23.32
CA PRO A 123 3.58 12.35 -24.67
C PRO A 123 2.23 11.63 -24.69
N ASN A 124 1.84 10.99 -23.58
CA ASN A 124 0.55 10.31 -23.43
C ASN A 124 -0.46 11.25 -22.76
N PRO A 125 -1.60 11.59 -23.41
CA PRO A 125 -2.62 12.43 -22.81
C PRO A 125 -3.51 11.69 -21.79
N ILE A 126 -3.35 10.37 -21.66
CA ILE A 126 -4.15 9.54 -20.76
C ILE A 126 -3.47 9.42 -19.40
N SER A 127 -4.26 9.55 -18.34
CA SER A 127 -3.85 9.30 -16.94
C SER A 127 -3.17 7.94 -16.78
N PRO A 128 -2.12 7.81 -15.94
CA PRO A 128 -1.51 6.51 -15.63
C PRO A 128 -2.45 5.62 -14.81
N PHE A 129 -3.50 6.20 -14.22
CA PHE A 129 -4.56 5.54 -13.47
C PHE A 129 -5.77 5.26 -14.33
#